data_AF-A0A370ASD1-F1
#
_entry.id   AF-A0A370ASD1-F1
#
_cell.length_a   1.000
_cell.length_b   1.000
_cell.length_c   1.000
_cell.angle_alpha   90.00
_cell.angle_beta   90.00
_cell.angle_gamma   90.00
#
_symmetry.space_group_name_H-M   'P 1'
#
loop_
_entity.id
_entity.type
_entity.pdbx_description
1 polymer ?
#
loop_
_entity_poly.entity_id
_entity_poly.type
_entity_poly.pdbx_seq_one_letter_code
_entity_poly.pdbx_strand_id
1 'polypeptide(L)'
;MRNKISTLLIVAVLILIGLTACSPRTTELAETSTPAAALPSAPAESDGSEDLTIDLQVNLAGSDIDNFFNWKGNVRYMAAEDKFDAISGASEKGSTHLFMMYLYDVEAKTTMSSGLRGLFLYGVNGASQVAVDNLNAATNADGSITIQYIHRGTAFRFTTDKNGILSLPDGNMENRKIGTPKELEAEFTSDGTAMGVDFDKVWASDVSPTGASPDSMYFWDGDLQVALEGDMLTMKGVLTAVIR
;
A
#
# COMPACT_ATOMS: atom_id res chain seq x y z
N MET A 1 19.35 55.28 59.36
CA MET A 1 20.04 56.15 58.38
C MET A 1 19.32 55.92 57.05
N ARG A 2 18.56 56.85 56.48
CA ARG A 2 18.94 58.11 55.78
C ARG A 2 19.65 57.87 54.43
N ASN A 3 18.85 57.89 53.35
CA ASN A 3 18.98 58.48 51.99
C ASN A 3 20.38 58.55 51.32
N LYS A 4 20.54 58.45 49.99
CA LYS A 4 19.83 59.09 48.84
C LYS A 4 19.87 58.14 47.61
N ILE A 5 19.04 58.19 46.55
CA ILE A 5 18.36 59.26 45.76
C ILE A 5 19.30 60.00 44.77
N SER A 6 18.77 60.36 43.57
CA SER A 6 19.31 61.26 42.51
C SER A 6 20.37 60.70 41.53
N THR A 7 20.52 61.13 40.26
CA THR A 7 19.86 62.09 39.28
C THR A 7 20.51 61.91 37.88
N LEU A 8 19.99 62.25 36.68
CA LEU A 8 18.65 62.63 36.15
C LEU A 8 18.71 62.74 34.58
N LEU A 9 17.64 62.37 33.86
CA LEU A 9 17.31 62.79 32.46
C LEU A 9 18.28 62.33 31.32
N ILE A 10 18.06 62.55 30.00
CA ILE A 10 17.26 63.55 29.23
C ILE A 10 16.20 62.90 28.30
N VAL A 11 15.10 63.64 28.08
CA VAL A 11 13.98 63.32 27.18
C VAL A 11 14.08 64.17 25.90
N ALA A 12 13.68 63.61 24.75
CA ALA A 12 13.35 64.36 23.54
C ALA A 12 11.98 63.91 23.00
N VAL A 13 10.96 64.75 23.19
CA VAL A 13 9.62 64.58 22.60
C VAL A 13 9.43 65.67 21.57
N LEU A 14 8.97 65.30 20.37
CA LEU A 14 8.61 66.24 19.32
C LEU A 14 7.22 65.88 18.79
N ILE A 15 6.25 66.73 19.12
CA ILE A 15 4.85 66.61 18.69
C ILE A 15 4.67 67.50 17.47
N LEU A 16 4.01 67.00 16.42
CA LEU A 16 3.49 67.84 15.35
C LEU A 16 2.05 67.44 15.00
N ILE A 17 1.16 68.42 15.11
CA ILE A 17 -0.23 68.40 14.64
C ILE A 17 -0.18 68.72 13.13
N GLY A 18 -0.93 68.12 12.21
CA GLY A 18 -2.12 67.27 12.34
C GLY A 18 -3.22 67.85 11.44
N LEU A 19 -3.64 67.14 10.39
CA LEU A 19 -4.62 67.62 9.42
C LEU A 19 -5.44 66.47 8.82
N THR A 20 -6.75 66.70 8.65
CA THR A 20 -7.72 65.72 8.14
C THR A 20 -8.10 65.98 6.69
N ALA A 21 -8.16 64.93 5.86
CA ALA A 21 -8.76 64.95 4.52
C ALA A 21 -9.46 63.61 4.20
N CYS A 22 -10.39 63.64 3.25
CA CYS A 22 -11.31 62.52 2.97
C CYS A 22 -10.65 61.30 2.33
N SER A 23 -11.21 60.12 2.60
CA SER A 23 -11.05 58.93 1.75
C SER A 23 -11.74 59.13 0.39
N PRO A 24 -11.25 58.43 -0.64
CA PRO A 24 -12.12 57.59 -1.46
C PRO A 24 -11.91 56.10 -1.10
N ARG A 25 -12.99 55.32 -1.15
CA ARG A 25 -12.94 53.85 -1.02
C ARG A 25 -12.65 53.26 -2.40
N THR A 26 -11.42 52.82 -2.64
CA THR A 26 -11.10 52.01 -3.82
C THR A 26 -11.68 50.61 -3.61
N THR A 27 -12.59 50.19 -4.49
CA THR A 27 -13.06 48.80 -4.56
C THR A 27 -12.08 48.01 -5.41
N GLU A 28 -11.11 47.36 -4.78
CA GLU A 28 -10.20 46.45 -5.48
C GLU A 28 -10.95 45.16 -5.86
N LEU A 29 -10.86 44.76 -7.12
CA LEU A 29 -11.57 43.60 -7.65
C LEU A 29 -10.78 42.33 -7.31
N ALA A 30 -11.47 41.30 -6.83
CA ALA A 30 -10.84 40.03 -6.52
C ALA A 30 -10.41 39.33 -7.82
N GLU A 31 -9.10 39.31 -8.09
CA GLU A 31 -8.53 38.45 -9.12
C GLU A 31 -8.69 36.98 -8.69
N THR A 32 -9.51 36.23 -9.41
CA THR A 32 -9.65 34.79 -9.21
C THR A 32 -8.42 34.08 -9.75
N SER A 33 -7.41 33.90 -8.89
CA SER A 33 -6.23 33.09 -9.19
C SER A 33 -6.62 31.62 -9.30
N THR A 34 -6.84 31.15 -10.54
CA THR A 34 -6.94 29.73 -10.85
C THR A 34 -5.70 29.01 -10.31
N PRO A 35 -5.82 28.01 -9.42
CA PRO A 35 -4.66 27.27 -8.95
C PRO A 35 -3.97 26.60 -10.12
N ALA A 36 -2.67 26.84 -10.28
CA ALA A 36 -1.89 26.16 -11.30
C ALA A 36 -1.92 24.65 -11.04
N ALA A 37 -2.25 23.87 -12.07
CA ALA A 37 -2.17 22.42 -11.98
C ALA A 37 -0.73 22.02 -11.62
N ALA A 38 -0.57 21.26 -10.55
CA ALA A 38 0.74 20.75 -10.16
C ALA A 38 1.30 19.88 -11.31
N LEU A 39 2.56 20.12 -11.69
CA LEU A 39 3.28 19.19 -12.54
C LEU A 39 3.43 17.86 -11.77
N PRO A 40 3.35 16.70 -12.43
CA PRO A 40 3.61 15.43 -11.78
C PRO A 40 5.02 15.46 -11.18
N SER A 41 5.13 15.12 -9.90
CA SER A 41 6.41 14.87 -9.25
C SER A 41 7.14 13.75 -9.98
N ALA A 42 8.47 13.87 -10.11
CA ALA A 42 9.28 12.73 -10.51
C ALA A 42 9.09 11.56 -9.51
N PRO A 43 9.20 10.30 -9.96
CA PRO A 43 9.31 9.18 -9.03
C PRO A 43 10.51 9.42 -8.11
N ALA A 44 10.42 8.97 -6.86
CA ALA A 44 11.53 9.12 -5.93
C ALA A 44 12.66 8.14 -6.32
N GLU A 45 13.91 8.59 -6.24
CA GLU A 45 15.03 7.68 -6.32
C GLU A 45 15.18 6.96 -4.97
N SER A 46 15.02 5.64 -4.96
CA SER A 46 15.41 4.80 -3.81
C SER A 46 16.87 5.08 -3.45
N ASP A 47 17.15 5.32 -2.16
CA ASP A 47 18.51 5.51 -1.67
C ASP A 47 19.31 4.20 -1.54
N GLY A 48 18.69 3.06 -1.89
CA GLY A 48 19.27 1.74 -1.80
C GLY A 48 19.29 1.15 -0.37
N SER A 49 18.61 1.76 0.60
CA SER A 49 18.45 1.16 1.92
C SER A 49 17.45 -0.01 1.88
N GLU A 50 17.84 -1.15 2.46
CA GLU A 50 17.08 -2.41 2.45
C GLU A 50 15.89 -2.38 3.43
N ASP A 51 14.91 -1.50 3.18
CA ASP A 51 13.83 -1.25 4.15
C ASP A 51 12.85 -2.41 4.30
N LEU A 52 12.56 -3.17 3.23
CA LEU A 52 11.74 -4.38 3.29
C LEU A 52 12.10 -5.41 2.21
N THR A 53 12.76 -6.50 2.60
CA THR A 53 12.93 -7.72 1.78
C THR A 53 11.69 -8.62 1.90
N ILE A 54 11.23 -9.15 0.76
CA ILE A 54 10.13 -10.11 0.63
C ILE A 54 10.66 -11.38 -0.05
N ASP A 55 10.27 -12.56 0.43
CA ASP A 55 10.53 -13.86 -0.20
C ASP A 55 9.37 -14.83 0.10
N LEU A 56 8.57 -15.16 -0.92
CA LEU A 56 7.34 -15.95 -0.84
C LEU A 56 7.44 -17.19 -1.75
N GLN A 57 6.99 -18.34 -1.25
CA GLN A 57 6.69 -19.52 -2.06
C GLN A 57 5.35 -20.13 -1.66
N VAL A 58 4.49 -20.40 -2.65
CA VAL A 58 3.22 -21.12 -2.46
C VAL A 58 2.94 -22.08 -3.63
N ASN A 59 2.72 -23.34 -3.28
CA ASN A 59 2.16 -24.37 -4.16
C ASN A 59 0.64 -24.16 -4.31
N LEU A 60 0.19 -23.94 -5.54
CA LEU A 60 -1.22 -23.67 -5.86
C LEU A 60 -2.08 -24.94 -5.98
N ALA A 61 -1.46 -26.11 -6.19
CA ALA A 61 -2.18 -27.37 -6.39
C ALA A 61 -2.55 -28.10 -5.09
N GLY A 62 -1.95 -27.74 -3.94
CA GLY A 62 -2.26 -28.40 -2.68
C GLY A 62 -1.34 -28.06 -1.51
N SER A 63 -1.42 -28.89 -0.46
CA SER A 63 -0.59 -28.75 0.73
C SER A 63 0.86 -29.10 0.45
N ASP A 64 1.75 -28.14 0.67
CA ASP A 64 3.20 -28.31 0.60
C ASP A 64 3.85 -27.88 1.92
N ILE A 65 4.92 -28.57 2.32
CA ILE A 65 5.70 -28.26 3.52
C ILE A 65 6.80 -27.22 3.25
N ASP A 66 7.14 -27.03 1.98
CA ASP A 66 8.10 -26.04 1.50
C ASP A 66 7.41 -24.72 1.09
N ASN A 67 6.12 -24.56 1.38
CA ASN A 67 5.45 -23.25 1.39
C ASN A 67 6.02 -22.37 2.52
N PHE A 68 6.38 -21.13 2.20
CA PHE A 68 6.91 -20.17 3.18
C PHE A 68 6.53 -18.73 2.85
N PHE A 69 6.52 -17.87 3.87
CA PHE A 69 6.58 -16.42 3.71
C PHE A 69 7.64 -15.85 4.64
N ASN A 70 8.77 -15.48 4.03
CA ASN A 70 9.91 -14.91 4.73
C ASN A 70 10.00 -13.41 4.41
N TRP A 71 10.42 -12.62 5.39
CA TRP A 71 10.59 -11.18 5.22
C TRP A 71 11.59 -10.63 6.24
N LYS A 72 12.18 -9.47 5.91
CA LYS A 72 13.11 -8.72 6.75
C LYS A 72 12.87 -7.24 6.50
N GLY A 73 12.77 -6.41 7.52
CA GLY A 73 12.60 -4.97 7.30
C GLY A 73 13.16 -4.06 8.40
N ASN A 74 13.32 -2.79 8.04
CA ASN A 74 13.91 -1.73 8.86
C ASN A 74 13.24 -1.55 10.23
N VAL A 75 11.91 -1.68 10.31
CA VAL A 75 11.14 -1.45 11.54
C VAL A 75 11.60 -2.41 12.63
N ARG A 76 12.38 -1.87 13.58
CA ARG A 76 13.02 -2.61 14.69
C ARG A 76 13.97 -3.73 14.23
N TYR A 77 14.45 -3.70 12.99
CA TYR A 77 15.24 -4.77 12.36
C TYR A 77 14.60 -6.16 12.46
N MET A 78 13.27 -6.23 12.34
CA MET A 78 12.56 -7.50 12.40
C MET A 78 12.78 -8.33 11.13
N ALA A 79 12.91 -9.63 11.32
CA ALA A 79 12.90 -10.61 10.25
C ALA A 79 12.15 -11.86 10.71
N ALA A 80 11.57 -12.58 9.75
CA ALA A 80 10.94 -13.87 9.96
C ALA A 80 11.30 -14.84 8.83
N GLU A 81 11.61 -16.06 9.22
CA GLU A 81 11.55 -17.24 8.36
C GLU A 81 10.36 -18.07 8.87
N ASP A 82 9.27 -18.13 8.11
CA ASP A 82 7.96 -18.59 8.59
C ASP A 82 7.22 -19.42 7.53
N LYS A 83 6.45 -20.40 8.00
CA LYS A 83 5.71 -21.37 7.18
C LYS A 83 4.43 -21.82 7.87
N PHE A 84 3.59 -22.58 7.18
CA PHE A 84 2.38 -23.14 7.78
C PHE A 84 2.69 -24.25 8.81
N ASP A 85 2.20 -24.09 10.04
CA ASP A 85 2.13 -25.15 11.04
C ASP A 85 0.76 -25.84 11.00
N ALA A 86 0.75 -27.11 10.59
CA ALA A 86 -0.44 -27.93 10.53
C ALA A 86 -1.03 -28.32 11.90
N ILE A 87 -0.33 -28.08 13.02
CA ILE A 87 -0.83 -28.37 14.37
C ILE A 87 -1.71 -27.22 14.89
N SER A 88 -1.25 -25.97 14.76
CA SER A 88 -2.03 -24.78 15.11
C SER A 88 -3.00 -24.32 14.01
N GLY A 89 -2.74 -24.69 12.75
CA GLY A 89 -3.49 -24.20 11.60
C GLY A 89 -3.15 -22.74 11.23
N ALA A 90 -1.95 -22.27 11.59
CA ALA A 90 -1.50 -20.89 11.41
C ALA A 90 0.00 -20.85 11.02
N SER A 91 0.62 -19.66 11.00
CA SER A 91 2.06 -19.54 10.74
C SER A 91 2.91 -19.91 11.96
N GLU A 92 3.93 -20.74 11.78
CA GLU A 92 4.74 -21.36 12.83
C GLU A 92 5.38 -20.33 13.78
N LYS A 93 5.77 -19.15 13.26
CA LYS A 93 6.37 -18.05 14.05
C LYS A 93 5.39 -16.93 14.38
N GLY A 94 4.14 -17.00 13.91
CA GLY A 94 3.14 -15.93 14.04
C GLY A 94 3.48 -14.64 13.27
N SER A 95 4.44 -14.66 12.34
CA SER A 95 5.01 -13.45 11.73
C SER A 95 3.98 -12.59 10.99
N THR A 96 2.86 -13.17 10.56
CA THR A 96 1.73 -12.49 9.90
C THR A 96 1.13 -11.33 10.69
N HIS A 97 1.25 -11.35 12.03
CA HIS A 97 0.83 -10.25 12.90
C HIS A 97 1.93 -9.17 13.05
N LEU A 98 3.21 -9.54 12.94
CA LEU A 98 4.33 -8.60 12.97
C LEU A 98 4.39 -7.82 11.65
N PHE A 99 4.19 -8.50 10.51
CA PHE A 99 4.18 -7.88 9.19
C PHE A 99 3.16 -6.74 9.02
N MET A 100 2.17 -6.65 9.93
CA MET A 100 1.18 -5.57 9.93
C MET A 100 1.79 -4.16 10.04
N MET A 101 2.99 -4.01 10.62
CA MET A 101 3.69 -2.72 10.70
C MET A 101 4.25 -2.22 9.36
N TYR A 102 4.26 -3.07 8.32
CA TYR A 102 4.67 -2.70 6.96
C TYR A 102 3.47 -2.46 6.02
N LEU A 103 2.24 -2.82 6.42
CA LEU A 103 1.03 -2.45 5.65
C LEU A 103 0.51 -1.06 6.02
N TYR A 104 0.77 -0.58 7.23
CA TYR A 104 0.18 0.65 7.76
C TYR A 104 1.24 1.64 8.26
N ASP A 105 0.98 2.93 8.07
CA ASP A 105 1.69 3.98 8.79
C ASP A 105 1.12 4.24 10.19
N VAL A 106 1.65 5.25 10.88
CA VAL A 106 1.24 5.60 12.26
C VAL A 106 -0.16 6.24 12.35
N GLU A 107 -0.76 6.64 11.23
CA GLU A 107 -2.15 7.11 11.14
C GLU A 107 -3.10 6.02 10.62
N ALA A 108 -2.61 4.78 10.50
CA ALA A 108 -3.32 3.62 9.95
C ALA A 108 -3.75 3.76 8.48
N LYS A 109 -3.06 4.59 7.69
CA LYS A 109 -3.18 4.61 6.22
C LYS A 109 -2.41 3.43 5.63
N THR A 110 -2.93 2.82 4.56
CA THR A 110 -2.22 1.72 3.88
C THR A 110 -1.01 2.22 3.11
N THR A 111 0.15 1.57 3.24
CA THR A 111 1.43 1.96 2.60
C THR A 111 1.80 1.05 1.41
N MET A 112 1.06 -0.05 1.22
CA MET A 112 1.04 -0.93 0.05
C MET A 112 -0.40 -1.45 -0.18
N SER A 113 -0.65 -2.16 -1.28
CA SER A 113 -1.95 -2.83 -1.49
C SER A 113 -2.25 -3.83 -0.36
N SER A 114 -3.45 -3.76 0.20
CA SER A 114 -3.97 -4.75 1.14
C SER A 114 -4.17 -6.13 0.48
N GLY A 115 -4.37 -6.17 -0.83
CA GLY A 115 -4.37 -7.39 -1.64
C GLY A 115 -2.97 -7.99 -1.75
N LEU A 116 -1.94 -7.17 -1.98
CA LEU A 116 -0.56 -7.68 -2.06
C LEU A 116 -0.12 -8.32 -0.72
N ARG A 117 -0.48 -7.71 0.43
CA ARG A 117 -0.31 -8.40 1.73
C ARG A 117 -1.09 -9.72 1.78
N GLY A 118 -2.33 -9.75 1.30
CA GLY A 118 -3.15 -10.96 1.28
C GLY A 118 -2.47 -12.10 0.52
N LEU A 119 -1.87 -11.79 -0.64
CA LEU A 119 -1.08 -12.73 -1.43
C LEU A 119 0.13 -13.28 -0.66
N PHE A 120 0.87 -12.43 0.07
CA PHE A 120 2.00 -12.88 0.91
C PHE A 120 1.59 -13.91 1.97
N LEU A 121 0.36 -13.87 2.48
CA LEU A 121 -0.06 -14.79 3.56
C LEU A 121 -0.26 -16.24 3.09
N TYR A 122 -0.43 -16.52 1.78
CA TYR A 122 -0.69 -17.90 1.36
C TYR A 122 0.49 -18.85 1.56
N GLY A 123 1.73 -18.35 1.58
CA GLY A 123 2.92 -19.15 1.95
C GLY A 123 2.92 -19.62 3.41
N VAL A 124 2.02 -19.10 4.26
CA VAL A 124 1.86 -19.47 5.68
C VAL A 124 0.42 -19.87 6.04
N ASN A 125 -0.45 -20.02 5.04
CA ASN A 125 -1.80 -20.56 5.19
C ASN A 125 -1.83 -22.06 4.84
N GLY A 126 -2.81 -22.79 5.37
CA GLY A 126 -3.11 -24.14 4.88
C GLY A 126 -3.71 -24.08 3.48
N ALA A 127 -3.41 -25.05 2.62
CA ALA A 127 -3.87 -25.07 1.23
C ALA A 127 -5.41 -25.08 1.04
N SER A 128 -6.18 -25.41 2.08
CA SER A 128 -7.62 -25.16 2.09
C SER A 128 -7.98 -23.70 1.84
N GLN A 129 -7.14 -22.74 2.27
CA GLN A 129 -7.37 -21.32 2.04
C GLN A 129 -7.13 -20.92 0.58
N VAL A 130 -6.14 -21.52 -0.10
CA VAL A 130 -5.88 -21.36 -1.54
C VAL A 130 -7.14 -21.74 -2.34
N ALA A 131 -7.74 -22.90 -2.03
CA ALA A 131 -8.97 -23.36 -2.66
C ALA A 131 -10.21 -22.53 -2.28
N VAL A 132 -10.37 -22.16 -1.00
CA VAL A 132 -11.52 -21.39 -0.50
C VAL A 132 -11.57 -19.97 -1.06
N ASP A 133 -10.41 -19.34 -1.27
CA ASP A 133 -10.30 -18.02 -1.88
C ASP A 133 -10.12 -18.08 -3.42
N ASN A 134 -10.10 -19.28 -4.02
CA ASN A 134 -9.80 -19.51 -5.45
C ASN A 134 -8.56 -18.75 -5.95
N LEU A 135 -7.45 -18.86 -5.20
CA LEU A 135 -6.16 -18.33 -5.62
C LEU A 135 -5.64 -19.13 -6.80
N ASN A 136 -5.40 -18.43 -7.91
CA ASN A 136 -4.84 -18.99 -9.13
C ASN A 136 -3.82 -18.02 -9.76
N ALA A 137 -2.90 -18.57 -10.54
CA ALA A 137 -1.98 -17.80 -11.36
C ALA A 137 -1.81 -18.45 -12.73
N ALA A 138 -1.50 -17.65 -13.75
CA ALA A 138 -1.29 -18.12 -15.11
C ALA A 138 -0.27 -17.24 -15.85
N THR A 139 0.60 -17.88 -16.63
CA THR A 139 1.51 -17.18 -17.56
C THR A 139 0.76 -16.86 -18.85
N ASN A 140 0.67 -15.57 -19.17
CA ASN A 140 0.05 -15.03 -20.37
C ASN A 140 0.92 -15.28 -21.62
N ALA A 141 0.33 -15.15 -22.80
CA ALA A 141 1.01 -15.44 -24.08
C ALA A 141 2.18 -14.49 -24.43
N ASP A 142 2.36 -13.39 -23.69
CA ASP A 142 3.47 -12.44 -23.83
C ASP A 142 4.60 -12.66 -22.80
N GLY A 143 4.45 -13.62 -21.88
CA GLY A 143 5.38 -13.92 -20.79
C GLY A 143 5.05 -13.24 -19.45
N SER A 144 4.06 -12.36 -19.38
CA SER A 144 3.60 -11.79 -18.11
C SER A 144 2.85 -12.85 -17.28
N ILE A 145 2.80 -12.68 -15.96
CA ILE A 145 2.10 -13.56 -15.02
C ILE A 145 0.91 -12.80 -14.45
N THR A 146 -0.29 -13.35 -14.62
CA THR A 146 -1.49 -12.91 -13.91
C THR A 146 -1.64 -13.74 -12.64
N ILE A 147 -1.82 -13.10 -11.49
CA ILE A 147 -2.20 -13.73 -10.21
C ILE A 147 -3.54 -13.13 -9.79
N GLN A 148 -4.50 -13.96 -9.36
CA GLN A 148 -5.80 -13.47 -8.91
C GLN A 148 -6.42 -14.38 -7.84
N TYR A 149 -7.21 -13.78 -6.94
CA TYR A 149 -7.95 -14.49 -5.90
C TYR A 149 -9.13 -13.67 -5.36
N ILE A 150 -10.04 -14.33 -4.63
CA ILE A 150 -11.21 -13.74 -3.97
C ILE A 150 -11.06 -13.86 -2.47
N HIS A 151 -11.00 -12.76 -1.73
CA HIS A 151 -11.00 -12.82 -0.26
C HIS A 151 -12.07 -11.90 0.34
N ARG A 152 -12.93 -12.47 1.19
CA ARG A 152 -13.98 -11.75 1.95
C ARG A 152 -14.93 -10.90 1.06
N GLY A 153 -15.24 -11.41 -0.13
CA GLY A 153 -16.11 -10.76 -1.12
C GLY A 153 -15.44 -9.67 -1.95
N THR A 154 -14.12 -9.60 -1.95
CA THR A 154 -13.32 -8.70 -2.79
C THR A 154 -12.41 -9.53 -3.67
N ALA A 155 -12.47 -9.32 -4.98
CA ALA A 155 -11.52 -9.89 -5.94
C ALA A 155 -10.24 -9.04 -5.97
N PHE A 156 -9.10 -9.67 -6.18
CA PHE A 156 -7.80 -9.02 -6.39
C PHE A 156 -7.12 -9.60 -7.63
N ARG A 157 -6.42 -8.76 -8.39
CA ARG A 157 -5.57 -9.16 -9.53
C ARG A 157 -4.23 -8.43 -9.48
N PHE A 158 -3.16 -9.12 -9.86
CA PHE A 158 -1.81 -8.62 -10.00
C PHE A 158 -1.28 -9.11 -11.34
N THR A 159 -0.78 -8.21 -12.19
CA THR A 159 -0.24 -8.57 -13.51
C THR A 159 1.16 -8.01 -13.65
N THR A 160 2.15 -8.90 -13.81
CA THR A 160 3.55 -8.51 -13.98
C THR A 160 3.81 -7.88 -15.35
N ASP A 161 5.00 -7.33 -15.53
CA ASP A 161 5.60 -7.18 -16.85
C ASP A 161 5.97 -8.56 -17.45
N LYS A 162 6.36 -8.58 -18.73
CA LYS A 162 6.78 -9.77 -19.49
C LYS A 162 8.06 -10.49 -18.97
N ASN A 163 8.79 -9.90 -18.03
CA ASN A 163 9.96 -10.50 -17.38
C ASN A 163 9.60 -11.06 -15.98
N GLY A 164 8.31 -11.02 -15.61
CA GLY A 164 7.82 -11.43 -14.29
C GLY A 164 7.94 -10.35 -13.21
N ILE A 165 8.23 -9.08 -13.55
CA ILE A 165 8.38 -8.02 -12.54
C ILE A 165 7.02 -7.41 -12.18
N LEU A 166 6.72 -7.34 -10.88
CA LEU A 166 5.66 -6.52 -10.30
C LEU A 166 6.30 -5.33 -9.55
N SER A 167 6.32 -4.17 -10.20
CA SER A 167 6.82 -2.92 -9.62
C SER A 167 5.81 -2.28 -8.66
N LEU A 168 6.30 -1.60 -7.62
CA LEU A 168 5.55 -0.77 -6.70
C LEU A 168 6.02 0.69 -6.78
N PRO A 169 5.17 1.69 -6.49
CA PRO A 169 3.76 1.57 -6.08
C PRO A 169 2.78 1.34 -7.24
N ASP A 170 3.17 1.68 -8.47
CA ASP A 170 2.27 1.89 -9.62
C ASP A 170 2.10 0.67 -10.55
N GLY A 171 2.49 -0.54 -10.12
CA GLY A 171 2.29 -1.76 -10.89
C GLY A 171 0.81 -2.12 -11.10
N ASN A 172 0.54 -3.03 -12.05
CA ASN A 172 -0.83 -3.45 -12.38
C ASN A 172 -1.44 -4.29 -11.25
N MET A 173 -1.97 -3.60 -10.25
CA MET A 173 -2.62 -4.16 -9.07
C MET A 173 -4.04 -3.63 -9.00
N GLU A 174 -5.03 -4.52 -9.05
CA GLU A 174 -6.45 -4.18 -9.10
C GLU A 174 -7.25 -4.89 -8.01
N ASN A 175 -8.36 -4.29 -7.61
CA ASN A 175 -9.40 -4.97 -6.86
C ASN A 175 -10.81 -4.61 -7.36
N ARG A 176 -11.79 -5.46 -7.04
CA ARG A 176 -13.21 -5.20 -7.25
C ARG A 176 -14.03 -5.77 -6.09
N LYS A 177 -15.03 -5.04 -5.59
CA LYS A 177 -16.02 -5.60 -4.67
C LYS A 177 -17.00 -6.47 -5.48
N ILE A 178 -17.20 -7.72 -5.04
CA ILE A 178 -18.07 -8.71 -5.72
C ILE A 178 -19.02 -9.38 -4.71
N GLY A 179 -19.46 -8.63 -3.71
CA GLY A 179 -20.24 -9.12 -2.58
C GLY A 179 -19.56 -8.96 -1.21
N THR A 180 -19.91 -9.85 -0.29
CA THR A 180 -19.62 -9.79 1.15
C THR A 180 -18.73 -10.95 1.61
N PRO A 181 -18.25 -10.95 2.87
CA PRO A 181 -17.53 -12.10 3.44
C PRO A 181 -18.39 -13.37 3.67
N LYS A 182 -19.66 -13.39 3.24
CA LYS A 182 -20.59 -14.51 3.44
C LYS A 182 -21.35 -14.93 2.16
N GLU A 183 -21.37 -14.07 1.16
CA GLU A 183 -22.26 -14.15 0.00
C GLU A 183 -21.62 -13.33 -1.12
N LEU A 184 -21.32 -13.98 -2.24
CA LEU A 184 -20.82 -13.32 -3.45
C LEU A 184 -21.99 -12.98 -4.38
N GLU A 185 -21.85 -11.93 -5.17
CA GLU A 185 -22.90 -11.46 -6.06
C GLU A 185 -23.04 -12.38 -7.28
N ALA A 186 -24.27 -12.84 -7.55
CA ALA A 186 -24.58 -13.91 -8.51
C ALA A 186 -24.35 -13.56 -9.99
N GLU A 187 -23.92 -12.33 -10.31
CA GLU A 187 -23.40 -12.01 -11.64
C GLU A 187 -21.95 -12.48 -11.82
N PHE A 188 -21.15 -12.54 -10.75
CA PHE A 188 -19.75 -12.98 -10.79
C PHE A 188 -19.56 -14.47 -10.50
N THR A 189 -20.49 -15.14 -9.81
CA THR A 189 -20.36 -16.58 -9.47
C THR A 189 -21.58 -17.41 -9.85
N SER A 190 -21.31 -18.63 -10.26
CA SER A 190 -22.32 -19.63 -10.65
C SER A 190 -22.93 -20.40 -9.48
N ASP A 191 -22.29 -20.43 -8.30
CA ASP A 191 -22.72 -21.22 -7.15
C ASP A 191 -22.72 -20.46 -5.80
N GLY A 192 -22.33 -19.17 -5.80
CA GLY A 192 -22.21 -18.35 -4.59
C GLY A 192 -20.85 -18.46 -3.89
N THR A 193 -19.96 -19.35 -4.34
CA THR A 193 -18.61 -19.57 -3.80
C THR A 193 -17.54 -18.92 -4.68
N ALA A 194 -16.32 -18.82 -4.17
CA ALA A 194 -15.16 -18.34 -4.93
C ALA A 194 -14.77 -19.30 -6.07
N MET A 195 -14.96 -20.62 -5.91
CA MET A 195 -14.63 -21.60 -6.96
C MET A 195 -15.55 -21.44 -8.18
N GLY A 196 -16.80 -21.05 -7.98
CA GLY A 196 -17.75 -20.78 -9.06
C GLY A 196 -17.59 -19.41 -9.74
N VAL A 197 -16.56 -18.62 -9.39
CA VAL A 197 -16.34 -17.26 -9.92
C VAL A 197 -15.81 -17.26 -11.35
N ASP A 198 -16.46 -16.42 -12.16
CA ASP A 198 -16.11 -16.06 -13.53
C ASP A 198 -15.27 -14.78 -13.52
N PHE A 199 -13.94 -14.94 -13.52
CA PHE A 199 -13.02 -13.80 -13.46
C PHE A 199 -13.11 -12.87 -14.68
N ASP A 200 -13.51 -13.37 -15.86
CA ASP A 200 -13.69 -12.53 -17.05
C ASP A 200 -14.80 -11.49 -16.81
N LYS A 201 -15.90 -11.87 -16.14
CA LYS A 201 -16.93 -10.93 -15.70
C LYS A 201 -16.44 -9.98 -14.61
N VAL A 202 -15.68 -10.49 -13.63
CA VAL A 202 -15.10 -9.67 -12.54
C VAL A 202 -14.26 -8.52 -13.11
N TRP A 203 -13.46 -8.78 -14.14
CA TRP A 203 -12.55 -7.78 -14.71
C TRP A 203 -13.09 -7.00 -15.92
N ALA A 204 -14.34 -7.24 -16.35
CA ALA A 204 -14.94 -6.57 -17.50
C ALA A 204 -15.32 -5.09 -17.26
N SER A 205 -15.49 -4.66 -16.01
CA SER A 205 -15.90 -3.31 -15.63
C SER A 205 -15.51 -2.98 -14.19
N ASP A 206 -15.62 -1.71 -13.79
CA ASP A 206 -15.60 -1.25 -12.39
C ASP A 206 -14.39 -1.69 -11.54
N VAL A 207 -13.28 -2.00 -12.21
CA VAL A 207 -11.99 -2.33 -11.59
C VAL A 207 -11.38 -1.09 -10.94
N SER A 208 -10.87 -1.23 -9.72
CA SER A 208 -10.21 -0.16 -8.99
C SER A 208 -8.72 -0.48 -8.85
N PRO A 209 -7.79 0.43 -9.22
CA PRO A 209 -6.37 0.24 -8.92
C PRO A 209 -6.16 0.19 -7.40
N THR A 210 -5.16 -0.57 -6.94
CA THR A 210 -4.90 -0.76 -5.51
C THR A 210 -3.42 -0.69 -5.17
N GLY A 211 -3.08 0.09 -4.16
CA GLY A 211 -1.71 0.34 -3.74
C GLY A 211 -1.66 1.03 -2.39
N ALA A 212 -0.65 1.86 -2.18
CA ALA A 212 -0.60 2.78 -1.05
C ALA A 212 -1.77 3.79 -1.08
N SER A 213 -2.15 4.30 0.07
CA SER A 213 -3.08 5.43 0.18
C SER A 213 -2.41 6.69 -0.39
N PRO A 214 -3.18 7.61 -1.01
CA PRO A 214 -2.68 8.95 -1.30
C PRO A 214 -2.30 9.73 -0.03
N ASP A 215 -2.97 9.43 1.09
CA ASP A 215 -2.77 10.11 2.38
C ASP A 215 -1.65 9.49 3.24
N SER A 216 -1.02 8.39 2.83
CA SER A 216 -0.04 7.69 3.68
C SER A 216 1.27 8.48 3.79
N MET A 217 1.86 8.53 4.99
CA MET A 217 3.12 9.25 5.24
C MET A 217 4.29 8.75 4.39
N TYR A 218 4.23 7.49 3.94
CA TYR A 218 5.15 6.89 3.01
C TYR A 218 4.44 5.83 2.15
N PHE A 219 5.10 5.35 1.10
CA PHE A 219 4.71 4.18 0.32
C PHE A 219 5.90 3.27 0.09
N TRP A 220 5.63 2.02 -0.29
CA TRP A 220 6.68 1.09 -0.74
C TRP A 220 6.93 1.25 -2.23
N ASP A 221 8.21 1.38 -2.59
CA ASP A 221 8.71 1.51 -3.97
C ASP A 221 9.75 0.40 -4.25
N GLY A 222 9.80 -0.11 -5.47
CA GLY A 222 10.72 -1.17 -5.90
C GLY A 222 10.05 -2.37 -6.56
N ASP A 223 10.88 -3.32 -7.00
CA ASP A 223 10.46 -4.46 -7.83
C ASP A 223 10.35 -5.78 -7.05
N LEU A 224 9.26 -6.51 -7.29
CA LEU A 224 9.09 -7.91 -6.89
C LEU A 224 9.18 -8.81 -8.13
N GLN A 225 10.21 -9.64 -8.22
CA GLN A 225 10.30 -10.71 -9.21
C GLN A 225 9.32 -11.82 -8.83
N VAL A 226 8.37 -12.09 -9.72
CA VAL A 226 7.45 -13.23 -9.69
C VAL A 226 7.98 -14.31 -10.62
N ALA A 227 7.76 -15.57 -10.25
CA ALA A 227 7.87 -16.71 -11.17
C ALA A 227 6.76 -17.73 -10.89
N LEU A 228 6.33 -18.44 -11.94
CA LEU A 228 5.34 -19.51 -11.88
C LEU A 228 5.90 -20.74 -12.59
N GLU A 229 6.34 -21.74 -11.81
CA GLU A 229 6.93 -22.98 -12.31
C GLU A 229 6.00 -24.17 -12.05
N GLY A 230 5.17 -24.49 -13.05
CA GLY A 230 4.04 -25.39 -12.85
C GLY A 230 3.04 -24.76 -11.89
N ASP A 231 2.74 -25.45 -10.79
CA ASP A 231 1.87 -24.97 -9.72
C ASP A 231 2.62 -24.16 -8.64
N MET A 232 3.95 -24.01 -8.74
CA MET A 232 4.75 -23.25 -7.77
C MET A 232 4.79 -21.77 -8.11
N LEU A 233 4.08 -20.94 -7.34
CA LEU A 233 4.15 -19.49 -7.40
C LEU A 233 5.20 -18.98 -6.40
N THR A 234 6.14 -18.17 -6.88
CA THR A 234 7.12 -17.48 -6.04
C THR A 234 7.08 -15.97 -6.28
N MET A 235 7.43 -15.19 -5.25
CA MET A 235 7.54 -13.73 -5.35
C MET A 235 8.63 -13.22 -4.41
N LYS A 236 9.63 -12.51 -4.95
CA LYS A 236 10.83 -12.10 -4.21
C LYS A 236 11.32 -10.72 -4.64
N GLY A 237 11.73 -9.89 -3.69
CA GLY A 237 12.30 -8.57 -3.99
C GLY A 237 12.68 -7.75 -2.77
N VAL A 238 13.06 -6.50 -3.02
CA VAL A 238 13.39 -5.51 -1.98
C VAL A 238 12.63 -4.23 -2.28
N LEU A 239 11.98 -3.69 -1.27
CA LEU A 239 11.18 -2.46 -1.31
C LEU A 239 11.81 -1.41 -0.39
N THR A 240 11.74 -0.15 -0.83
CA THR A 240 12.23 1.05 -0.11
C THR A 240 11.04 1.84 0.43
N ALA A 241 11.16 2.47 1.61
CA ALA A 241 10.10 3.31 2.17
C ALA A 241 10.23 4.77 1.67
N VAL A 242 9.47 5.13 0.63
CA VAL A 242 9.46 6.48 0.06
C VAL A 242 8.48 7.39 0.80
N ILE A 243 8.98 8.45 1.41
CA ILE A 243 8.19 9.48 2.11
C ILE A 243 7.36 10.31 1.10
N ARG A 244 6.13 10.70 1.48
CA ARG A 244 5.27 11.64 0.73
C ARG A 244 5.43 13.10 1.16
#